data_AF-A0A942HKI3-F1
#
_entry.id   AF-A0A942HKI3-F1
#
_cell.length_a   1.000
_cell.length_b   1.000
_cell.length_c   1.000
_cell.angle_alpha   90.00
_cell.angle_beta   90.00
_cell.angle_gamma   90.00
#
_symmetry.space_group_name_H-M   'P 1'
#
loop_
_entity.id
_entity.type
_entity.pdbx_description
1 polymer ?
#
loop_
_entity_poly.entity_id
_entity_poly.type
_entity_poly.pdbx_seq_one_letter_code
_entity_poly.pdbx_strand_id
1 'polypeptide(L)'
;TAKILGSIAATDRVGVFTSSGQTTQDFTSDRELLSRAMNGIVPRSLTGGFGGVAACPDISYYQADLIVNKSDQQALAVAAAETLDCAFAGDQTKTTMASSMASAAAVSALSNGDAESGYTYRHVEDAMRRLAAMPGQRVLVFVSPGFILSTLFTDASEIIDRATRSNIVIDTIDARGLYTPDVLGDIANPPGGSYRVQGPKTLYRTVAQSAQSEILEDFANGTGGAYFHNRNDLDEGFKQAVAAPPVSYVLGFSPQNLKLNGAFHTLKVTMAAKQKFNIQARKGYFAPKKVQDPAEAAKQEIQEAIFSQDEIRDLPVDLQTQFFKTDPTQAKLSVIAHLDLKSVHFRKAEGRNRNDVTLATAIFDENGNFVTGGEKIVEMRLLDGTLDRLGQRGINVKSSFDVKPGSYLVRLVVRDAEGEQMAARNGAVVIPY
;
A
#
# COMPACT_ATOMS: atom_id res chain seq x y z
N THR A 1 -15.58 -17.13 -11.03
CA THR A 1 -14.41 -17.92 -10.57
C THR A 1 -13.86 -18.87 -11.63
N ALA A 2 -14.62 -19.84 -12.16
CA ALA A 2 -14.10 -20.84 -13.10
C ALA A 2 -13.46 -20.27 -14.38
N LYS A 3 -14.02 -19.19 -14.96
CA LYS A 3 -13.46 -18.54 -16.16
C LYS A 3 -12.18 -17.75 -15.89
N ILE A 4 -12.10 -17.06 -14.74
CA ILE A 4 -10.91 -16.29 -14.31
C ILE A 4 -9.74 -17.24 -14.08
N LEU A 5 -9.97 -18.37 -13.41
CA LEU A 5 -8.94 -19.39 -13.20
C LEU A 5 -8.53 -20.12 -14.49
N GLY A 6 -9.43 -20.14 -15.48
CA GLY A 6 -9.18 -20.73 -16.79
C GLY A 6 -8.17 -19.96 -17.63
N SER A 7 -8.05 -18.64 -17.43
CA SER A 7 -7.09 -17.78 -18.16
C SER A 7 -5.70 -17.71 -17.53
N ILE A 8 -5.50 -18.27 -16.34
CA ILE A 8 -4.21 -18.30 -15.62
C ILE A 8 -3.31 -19.37 -16.24
N ALA A 9 -2.15 -18.99 -16.77
CA ALA A 9 -1.15 -19.93 -17.28
C ALA A 9 -0.49 -20.73 -16.14
N ALA A 10 0.09 -21.89 -16.44
CA ALA A 10 0.76 -22.73 -15.41
C ALA A 10 1.98 -22.06 -14.75
N THR A 11 2.58 -21.10 -15.45
CA THR A 11 3.69 -20.27 -14.94
C THR A 11 3.22 -19.17 -14.00
N ASP A 12 1.96 -18.79 -14.07
CA ASP A 12 1.44 -17.69 -13.28
C ASP A 12 1.32 -18.12 -11.81
N ARG A 13 1.43 -17.12 -10.95
CA ARG A 13 1.27 -17.26 -9.51
C ARG A 13 0.25 -16.23 -9.08
N VAL A 14 -0.84 -16.71 -8.48
CA VAL A 14 -1.95 -15.85 -8.05
C VAL A 14 -2.12 -15.99 -6.55
N GLY A 15 -2.32 -14.87 -5.87
CA GLY A 15 -2.72 -14.80 -4.48
C GLY A 15 -4.09 -14.14 -4.37
N VAL A 16 -4.84 -14.45 -3.31
CA VAL A 16 -6.13 -13.83 -3.02
C VAL A 16 -6.05 -13.23 -1.62
N PHE A 17 -6.18 -11.91 -1.54
CA PHE A 17 -6.06 -11.17 -0.28
C PHE A 17 -7.32 -10.34 -0.07
N THR A 18 -7.85 -10.34 1.16
CA THR A 18 -9.00 -9.52 1.54
C THR A 18 -8.55 -8.38 2.45
N SER A 19 -9.17 -7.20 2.31
CA SER A 19 -8.91 -6.04 3.20
C SER A 19 -9.24 -6.31 4.67
N SER A 20 -10.01 -7.38 4.94
CA SER A 20 -10.30 -7.86 6.29
C SER A 20 -9.20 -8.72 6.91
N GLY A 21 -8.27 -9.24 6.10
CA GLY A 21 -7.26 -10.21 6.52
C GLY A 21 -7.79 -11.62 6.86
N GLN A 22 -9.11 -11.86 6.85
CA GLN A 22 -9.69 -13.16 7.25
C GLN A 22 -9.54 -14.24 6.20
N THR A 23 -9.61 -13.86 4.92
CA THR A 23 -9.36 -14.78 3.80
C THR A 23 -8.10 -14.30 3.10
N THR A 24 -7.05 -15.09 3.24
CA THR A 24 -5.78 -14.91 2.54
C THR A 24 -5.35 -16.24 1.96
N GLN A 25 -4.96 -16.20 0.69
CA GLN A 25 -4.34 -17.28 -0.04
C GLN A 25 -3.06 -16.72 -0.63
N ASP A 26 -1.93 -17.21 -0.10
CA ASP A 26 -0.61 -16.87 -0.63
C ASP A 26 -0.49 -17.35 -2.09
N PHE A 27 0.51 -16.79 -2.78
CA PHE A 27 0.75 -17.05 -4.19
C PHE A 27 0.91 -18.54 -4.47
N THR A 28 0.09 -19.04 -5.40
CA THR A 28 0.10 -20.44 -5.82
C THR A 28 -0.30 -20.56 -7.29
N SER A 29 0.05 -21.69 -7.89
CA SER A 29 -0.47 -22.12 -9.20
C SER A 29 -1.64 -23.11 -9.08
N ASP A 30 -1.98 -23.53 -7.86
CA ASP A 30 -3.06 -24.47 -7.58
C ASP A 30 -4.43 -23.79 -7.72
N ARG A 31 -5.12 -24.13 -8.81
CA ARG A 31 -6.44 -23.60 -9.14
C ARG A 31 -7.53 -24.01 -8.14
N GLU A 32 -7.41 -25.17 -7.48
CA GLU A 32 -8.38 -25.60 -6.48
C GLU A 32 -8.23 -24.80 -5.18
N LEU A 33 -7.00 -24.49 -4.75
CA LEU A 33 -6.76 -23.59 -3.63
C LEU A 33 -7.31 -22.20 -3.92
N LEU A 34 -7.05 -21.65 -5.11
CA LEU A 34 -7.56 -20.34 -5.52
C LEU A 34 -9.09 -20.31 -5.62
N SER A 35 -9.71 -21.36 -6.17
CA SER A 35 -11.17 -21.43 -6.25
C SER A 35 -11.80 -21.50 -4.87
N ARG A 36 -11.22 -22.26 -3.94
CA ARG A 36 -11.69 -22.34 -2.55
C ARG A 36 -11.57 -20.99 -1.84
N ALA A 37 -10.42 -20.31 -2.00
CA ALA A 37 -10.20 -19.00 -1.42
C ALA A 37 -11.23 -17.97 -1.91
N MET A 38 -11.44 -17.88 -3.24
CA MET A 38 -12.42 -16.94 -3.80
C MET A 38 -13.87 -17.25 -3.37
N ASN A 39 -14.26 -18.52 -3.34
CA ASN A 39 -15.61 -18.91 -2.91
C ASN A 39 -15.82 -18.73 -1.39
N GLY A 40 -14.74 -18.64 -0.62
CA GLY A 40 -14.78 -18.41 0.84
C GLY A 40 -14.89 -16.95 1.25
N ILE A 41 -14.84 -16.00 0.31
CA ILE A 41 -14.94 -14.57 0.62
C ILE A 41 -16.36 -14.24 1.07
N VAL A 42 -16.49 -13.68 2.28
CA VAL A 42 -17.78 -13.26 2.86
C VAL A 42 -17.67 -11.78 3.28
N PRO A 43 -18.67 -10.93 2.95
CA PRO A 43 -18.67 -9.54 3.38
C PRO A 43 -18.81 -9.44 4.91
N ARG A 44 -17.91 -8.68 5.53
CA ARG A 44 -17.88 -8.43 6.97
C ARG A 44 -17.48 -6.97 7.21
N SER A 45 -18.23 -6.27 8.04
CA SER A 45 -17.84 -4.93 8.51
C SER A 45 -16.65 -5.05 9.47
N LEU A 46 -15.59 -4.28 9.21
CA LEU A 46 -14.38 -4.24 10.04
C LEU A 46 -14.61 -3.42 11.32
N THR A 47 -15.47 -2.42 11.22
CA THR A 47 -15.81 -1.44 12.23
C THR A 47 -17.25 -1.68 12.68
N GLY A 48 -17.56 -2.93 13.07
CA GLY A 48 -18.84 -3.38 13.60
C GLY A 48 -19.99 -2.40 13.38
N GLY A 49 -20.48 -2.30 12.14
CA GLY A 49 -21.62 -1.42 11.85
C GLY A 49 -22.73 -1.74 12.84
N PHE A 50 -23.31 -0.71 13.48
CA PHE A 50 -24.43 -0.89 14.39
C PHE A 50 -25.53 -1.62 13.65
N GLY A 51 -25.59 -2.94 13.86
CA GLY A 51 -26.57 -3.80 13.22
C GLY A 51 -27.97 -3.32 13.60
N GLY A 52 -28.70 -2.83 12.61
CA GLY A 52 -30.16 -2.67 12.66
C GLY A 52 -30.72 -1.61 13.62
N VAL A 53 -29.91 -0.79 14.29
CA VAL A 53 -30.40 0.35 15.08
C VAL A 53 -30.01 1.64 14.34
N ALA A 54 -31.00 2.38 13.84
CA ALA A 54 -30.78 3.68 13.22
C ALA A 54 -30.00 4.58 14.18
N ALA A 55 -28.76 4.92 13.83
CA ALA A 55 -27.93 5.83 14.61
C ALA A 55 -28.59 7.22 14.63
N CYS A 56 -28.50 7.90 15.78
CA CYS A 56 -29.03 9.25 15.95
C CYS A 56 -27.92 10.17 16.46
N PRO A 57 -27.48 11.18 15.69
CA PRO A 57 -27.75 11.34 14.25
C PRO A 57 -27.05 10.27 13.41
N ASP A 58 -27.57 10.01 12.21
CA ASP A 58 -26.90 9.17 11.21
C ASP A 58 -25.90 10.04 10.42
N ILE A 59 -24.63 9.98 10.80
CA ILE A 59 -23.56 10.74 10.15
C ILE A 59 -22.70 9.80 9.32
N SER A 60 -22.75 9.97 8.00
CA SER A 60 -21.85 9.26 7.08
C SER A 60 -20.40 9.71 7.25
N TYR A 61 -19.45 8.85 6.89
CA TYR A 61 -18.03 9.19 6.92
C TYR A 61 -17.70 10.46 6.11
N TYR A 62 -18.32 10.65 4.94
CA TYR A 62 -18.16 11.86 4.14
C TYR A 62 -18.64 13.12 4.87
N GLN A 63 -19.82 13.08 5.48
CA GLN A 63 -20.35 14.21 6.24
C GLN A 63 -19.50 14.51 7.47
N ALA A 64 -18.97 13.47 8.14
CA ALA A 64 -18.04 13.62 9.25
C ALA A 64 -16.75 14.34 8.82
N ASP A 65 -16.19 14.02 7.66
CA ASP A 65 -15.03 14.73 7.08
C ASP A 65 -15.33 16.20 6.79
N LEU A 66 -16.53 16.51 6.25
CA LEU A 66 -16.96 17.90 6.06
C LEU A 66 -16.98 18.68 7.39
N ILE A 67 -17.56 18.08 8.43
CA ILE A 67 -17.72 18.72 9.75
C ILE A 67 -16.37 18.92 10.44
N VAL A 68 -15.59 17.84 10.56
CA VAL A 68 -14.41 17.81 11.43
C VAL A 68 -13.18 18.37 10.71
N ASN A 69 -12.86 17.87 9.52
CA ASN A 69 -11.63 18.24 8.81
C ASN A 69 -11.82 19.52 7.98
N LYS A 70 -13.01 19.74 7.41
CA LYS A 70 -13.29 20.91 6.55
C LYS A 70 -14.02 22.04 7.27
N SER A 71 -14.38 21.85 8.55
CA SER A 71 -15.07 22.86 9.37
C SER A 71 -16.37 23.39 8.73
N ASP A 72 -17.07 22.55 7.97
CA ASP A 72 -18.30 22.90 7.26
C ASP A 72 -19.46 23.11 8.25
N GLN A 73 -19.83 24.37 8.42
CA GLN A 73 -20.90 24.78 9.33
C GLN A 73 -22.28 24.33 8.87
N GLN A 74 -22.49 24.19 7.57
CA GLN A 74 -23.76 23.73 7.03
C GLN A 74 -23.94 22.23 7.30
N ALA A 75 -22.90 21.42 7.08
CA ALA A 75 -22.92 19.99 7.38
C ALA A 75 -23.18 19.72 8.88
N LEU A 76 -22.58 20.54 9.76
CA LEU A 76 -22.82 20.46 11.20
C LEU A 76 -24.26 20.87 11.56
N ALA A 77 -24.78 21.94 10.97
CA ALA A 77 -26.15 22.39 11.20
C ALA A 77 -27.19 21.34 10.77
N VAL A 78 -26.94 20.64 9.65
CA VAL A 78 -27.79 19.53 9.18
C VAL A 78 -27.77 18.37 10.18
N ALA A 79 -26.59 17.98 10.67
CA ALA A 79 -26.47 16.93 11.68
C ALA A 79 -27.11 17.33 13.02
N ALA A 80 -26.98 18.59 13.43
CA ALA A 80 -27.62 19.12 14.64
C ALA A 80 -29.16 19.13 14.52
N ALA A 81 -29.69 19.51 13.35
CA ALA A 81 -31.13 19.46 13.07
C ALA A 81 -31.66 18.02 13.09
N GLU A 82 -30.94 17.07 12.49
CA GLU A 82 -31.28 15.65 12.57
C GLU A 82 -31.27 15.15 14.02
N THR A 83 -30.24 15.52 14.78
CA THR A 83 -30.13 15.17 16.21
C THR A 83 -31.30 15.72 17.02
N LEU A 84 -31.73 16.96 16.73
CA LEU A 84 -32.89 17.57 17.38
C LEU A 84 -34.15 16.75 17.12
N ASP A 85 -34.36 16.35 15.87
CA ASP A 85 -35.51 15.56 15.45
C ASP A 85 -35.49 14.15 16.09
N CYS A 86 -34.35 13.44 16.05
CA CYS A 86 -34.28 12.03 16.48
C CYS A 86 -34.04 11.83 17.98
N ALA A 87 -33.28 12.68 18.67
CA ALA A 87 -32.97 12.53 20.09
C ALA A 87 -33.84 13.40 21.01
N PHE A 88 -34.35 14.52 20.50
CA PHE A 88 -35.05 15.53 21.31
C PHE A 88 -36.47 15.84 20.81
N ALA A 89 -37.02 15.03 19.90
CA ALA A 89 -38.36 15.19 19.34
C ALA A 89 -38.64 16.61 18.79
N GLY A 90 -37.62 17.29 18.27
CA GLY A 90 -37.72 18.64 17.70
C GLY A 90 -37.75 19.78 18.71
N ASP A 91 -37.46 19.54 20.00
CA ASP A 91 -37.46 20.59 21.04
C ASP A 91 -36.36 21.64 20.81
N GLN A 92 -36.75 22.81 20.29
CA GLN A 92 -35.85 23.92 19.96
C GLN A 92 -35.02 24.42 21.16
N THR A 93 -35.46 24.19 22.40
CA THR A 93 -34.67 24.56 23.58
C THR A 93 -33.41 23.71 23.74
N LYS A 94 -33.35 22.55 23.08
CA LYS A 94 -32.23 21.61 23.11
C LYS A 94 -31.22 21.79 21.99
N THR A 95 -31.33 22.85 21.18
CA THR A 95 -30.46 23.09 20.02
C THR A 95 -28.95 23.03 20.35
N THR A 96 -28.53 23.63 21.46
CA THR A 96 -27.12 23.59 21.88
C THR A 96 -26.67 22.17 22.22
N MET A 97 -27.50 21.39 22.93
CA MET A 97 -27.21 19.99 23.25
C MET A 97 -27.18 19.12 21.99
N ALA A 98 -28.12 19.33 21.06
CA ALA A 98 -28.16 18.65 19.77
C ALA A 98 -26.91 18.93 18.94
N SER A 99 -26.43 20.18 18.91
CA SER A 99 -25.18 20.52 18.24
C SER A 99 -23.96 19.85 18.88
N SER A 100 -23.88 19.79 20.21
CA SER A 100 -22.77 19.10 20.89
C SER A 100 -22.78 17.60 20.62
N MET A 101 -23.96 16.98 20.63
CA MET A 101 -24.13 15.56 20.33
C MET A 101 -23.82 15.25 18.86
N ALA A 102 -24.23 16.11 17.91
CA ALA A 102 -23.88 15.99 16.50
C ALA A 102 -22.36 16.08 16.27
N SER A 103 -21.68 17.02 16.91
CA SER A 103 -20.21 17.12 16.83
C SER A 103 -19.51 15.87 17.37
N ALA A 104 -19.97 15.33 18.50
CA ALA A 104 -19.41 14.09 19.07
C ALA A 104 -19.64 12.88 18.13
N ALA A 105 -20.83 12.76 17.55
CA ALA A 105 -21.15 11.72 16.57
C ALA A 105 -20.28 11.86 15.30
N ALA A 106 -20.02 13.08 14.83
CA ALA A 106 -19.17 13.33 13.67
C ALA A 106 -17.72 12.90 13.94
N VAL A 107 -17.15 13.20 15.12
CA VAL A 107 -15.81 12.73 15.49
C VAL A 107 -15.74 11.21 15.52
N SER A 108 -16.76 10.54 16.07
CA SER A 108 -16.81 9.08 16.09
C SER A 108 -16.93 8.48 14.69
N ALA A 109 -17.78 9.04 13.83
CA ALA A 109 -17.97 8.57 12.46
C ALA A 109 -16.71 8.77 11.62
N LEU A 110 -16.01 9.90 11.79
CA LEU A 110 -14.72 10.14 11.15
C LEU A 110 -13.68 9.12 11.60
N SER A 111 -13.51 8.93 12.91
CA SER A 111 -12.51 8.00 13.45
C SER A 111 -12.74 6.57 12.99
N ASN A 112 -14.01 6.14 12.88
CA ASN A 112 -14.34 4.81 12.38
C ASN A 112 -14.04 4.67 10.88
N GLY A 113 -14.41 5.66 10.07
CA GLY A 113 -14.10 5.66 8.65
C GLY A 113 -12.59 5.72 8.35
N ASP A 114 -11.85 6.54 9.09
CA ASP A 114 -10.39 6.64 9.00
C ASP A 114 -9.73 5.30 9.34
N ALA A 115 -10.20 4.62 10.40
CA ALA A 115 -9.70 3.31 10.76
C ALA A 115 -9.95 2.29 9.64
N GLU A 116 -11.15 2.25 9.07
CA GLU A 116 -11.52 1.34 7.98
C GLU A 116 -10.72 1.57 6.70
N SER A 117 -10.58 2.84 6.27
CA SER A 117 -9.71 3.22 5.15
C SER A 117 -8.26 2.84 5.43
N GLY A 118 -7.77 3.05 6.65
CA GLY A 118 -6.42 2.67 7.06
C GLY A 118 -6.18 1.16 7.11
N TYR A 119 -7.18 0.35 7.47
CA TYR A 119 -7.10 -1.11 7.36
C TYR A 119 -7.02 -1.55 5.91
N THR A 120 -7.88 -1.01 5.04
CA THR A 120 -7.88 -1.31 3.60
C THR A 120 -6.53 -0.97 2.99
N TYR A 121 -6.01 0.22 3.28
CA TYR A 121 -4.72 0.69 2.80
C TYR A 121 -3.57 -0.24 3.19
N ARG A 122 -3.46 -0.60 4.48
CA ARG A 122 -2.40 -1.52 4.96
C ARG A 122 -2.41 -2.88 4.25
N HIS A 123 -3.60 -3.43 3.99
CA HIS A 123 -3.69 -4.72 3.30
C HIS A 123 -3.35 -4.61 1.80
N VAL A 124 -3.68 -3.50 1.15
CA VAL A 124 -3.22 -3.23 -0.22
C VAL A 124 -1.70 -3.11 -0.23
N GLU A 125 -1.11 -2.39 0.73
CA GLU A 125 0.33 -2.25 0.85
C GLU A 125 1.03 -3.61 1.06
N ASP A 126 0.50 -4.46 1.96
CA ASP A 126 1.05 -5.80 2.20
C ASP A 126 0.95 -6.69 0.96
N ALA A 127 -0.16 -6.63 0.21
CA ALA A 127 -0.30 -7.34 -1.06
C ALA A 127 0.71 -6.84 -2.10
N MET A 128 0.93 -5.53 -2.19
CA MET A 128 1.95 -4.96 -3.07
C MET A 128 3.37 -5.37 -2.68
N ARG A 129 3.71 -5.38 -1.39
CA ARG A 129 5.04 -5.81 -0.92
C ARG A 129 5.34 -7.25 -1.33
N ARG A 130 4.33 -8.13 -1.26
CA ARG A 130 4.45 -9.53 -1.71
C ARG A 130 4.59 -9.61 -3.24
N LEU A 131 3.79 -8.85 -3.98
CA LEU A 131 3.92 -8.76 -5.45
C LEU A 131 5.29 -8.23 -5.87
N ALA A 132 5.85 -7.26 -5.16
CA ALA A 132 7.14 -6.65 -5.48
C ALA A 132 8.30 -7.65 -5.39
N ALA A 133 8.19 -8.69 -4.55
CA ALA A 133 9.17 -9.77 -4.47
C ALA A 133 9.09 -10.77 -5.64
N MET A 134 8.01 -10.78 -6.43
CA MET A 134 7.78 -11.77 -7.48
C MET A 134 8.50 -11.46 -8.79
N PRO A 135 9.11 -12.41 -9.50
CA PRO A 135 9.69 -12.13 -10.82
C PRO A 135 8.59 -11.93 -11.89
N GLY A 136 8.94 -11.28 -13.00
CA GLY A 136 8.06 -11.14 -14.17
C GLY A 136 7.06 -9.98 -14.10
N GLN A 137 6.01 -10.05 -14.91
CA GLN A 137 4.93 -9.06 -14.95
C GLN A 137 4.07 -9.19 -13.69
N ARG A 138 3.81 -8.06 -13.02
CA ARG A 138 3.06 -8.02 -11.77
C ARG A 138 1.80 -7.20 -11.95
N VAL A 139 0.67 -7.80 -11.64
CA VAL A 139 -0.63 -7.16 -11.73
C VAL A 139 -1.37 -7.34 -10.41
N LEU A 140 -1.89 -6.25 -9.86
CA LEU A 140 -2.80 -6.24 -8.73
C LEU A 140 -4.20 -5.93 -9.23
N VAL A 141 -5.13 -6.87 -9.10
CA VAL A 141 -6.54 -6.61 -9.37
C VAL A 141 -7.24 -6.22 -8.07
N PHE A 142 -7.55 -4.94 -7.91
CA PHE A 142 -8.21 -4.40 -6.72
C PHE A 142 -9.72 -4.27 -6.93
N VAL A 143 -10.48 -5.15 -6.29
CA VAL A 143 -11.94 -5.20 -6.36
C VAL A 143 -12.53 -4.54 -5.11
N SER A 144 -13.18 -3.40 -5.26
CA SER A 144 -13.67 -2.61 -4.12
C SER A 144 -14.81 -1.68 -4.54
N PRO A 145 -15.76 -1.35 -3.66
CA PRO A 145 -16.72 -0.27 -3.91
C PRO A 145 -16.09 1.13 -3.85
N GLY A 146 -14.79 1.21 -3.54
CA GLY A 146 -14.09 2.45 -3.27
C GLY A 146 -14.16 2.85 -1.79
N PHE A 147 -13.36 3.83 -1.42
CA PHE A 147 -13.32 4.38 -0.06
C PHE A 147 -12.87 5.84 -0.10
N ILE A 148 -13.19 6.59 0.94
CA ILE A 148 -12.88 8.02 1.02
C ILE A 148 -11.52 8.17 1.70
N LEU A 149 -10.70 9.07 1.17
CA LEU A 149 -9.47 9.54 1.79
C LEU A 149 -9.78 10.86 2.51
N SER A 150 -9.76 10.87 3.84
CA SER A 150 -9.84 12.11 4.63
C SER A 150 -8.43 12.67 4.92
N THR A 151 -7.52 11.77 5.31
CA THR A 151 -6.14 12.07 5.76
C THR A 151 -5.08 11.30 4.95
N LEU A 152 -5.49 10.26 4.23
CA LEU A 152 -4.60 9.30 3.56
C LEU A 152 -4.21 9.67 2.13
N PHE A 153 -4.34 10.95 1.73
CA PHE A 153 -4.02 11.36 0.35
C PHE A 153 -2.55 11.15 -0.02
N THR A 154 -1.64 11.44 0.92
CA THR A 154 -0.20 11.21 0.71
C THR A 154 0.08 9.71 0.64
N ASP A 155 -0.48 8.93 1.56
CA ASP A 155 -0.35 7.47 1.58
C ASP A 155 -0.84 6.86 0.25
N ALA A 156 -2.05 7.19 -0.21
CA ALA A 156 -2.57 6.72 -1.49
C ALA A 156 -1.62 6.99 -2.67
N SER A 157 -0.99 8.17 -2.70
CA SER A 157 0.03 8.49 -3.70
C SER A 157 1.30 7.64 -3.54
N GLU A 158 1.73 7.36 -2.32
CA GLU A 158 2.89 6.51 -2.05
C GLU A 158 2.67 5.07 -2.50
N ILE A 159 1.45 4.53 -2.39
CA ILE A 159 1.10 3.22 -2.99
C ILE A 159 1.36 3.25 -4.50
N ILE A 160 0.90 4.29 -5.20
CA ILE A 160 1.10 4.44 -6.65
C ILE A 160 2.60 4.56 -6.97
N ASP A 161 3.36 5.32 -6.18
CA ASP A 161 4.81 5.47 -6.34
C ASP A 161 5.57 4.14 -6.15
N ARG A 162 5.21 3.37 -5.12
CA ARG A 162 5.81 2.05 -4.85
C ARG A 162 5.44 1.03 -5.93
N ALA A 163 4.19 1.05 -6.39
CA ALA A 163 3.71 0.18 -7.46
C ALA A 163 4.47 0.45 -8.76
N THR A 164 4.59 1.72 -9.17
CA THR A 164 5.29 2.10 -10.40
C THR A 164 6.78 1.75 -10.35
N ARG A 165 7.47 2.00 -9.22
CA ARG A 165 8.88 1.56 -9.02
C ARG A 165 9.04 0.04 -9.07
N SER A 166 8.06 -0.69 -8.58
CA SER A 166 8.09 -2.15 -8.56
C SER A 166 7.52 -2.77 -9.84
N ASN A 167 7.26 -1.98 -10.90
CA ASN A 167 6.60 -2.42 -12.14
C ASN A 167 5.31 -3.21 -11.90
N ILE A 168 4.52 -2.79 -10.91
CA ILE A 168 3.20 -3.33 -10.59
C ILE A 168 2.15 -2.45 -11.24
N VAL A 169 1.30 -3.06 -12.08
CA VAL A 169 0.09 -2.44 -12.61
C VAL A 169 -1.06 -2.74 -11.67
N ILE A 170 -1.84 -1.72 -11.27
CA ILE A 170 -3.03 -1.89 -10.44
C ILE A 170 -4.25 -1.70 -11.33
N ASP A 171 -4.96 -2.78 -11.60
CA ASP A 171 -6.27 -2.74 -12.24
C ASP A 171 -7.35 -2.65 -11.17
N THR A 172 -8.35 -1.80 -11.35
CA THR A 172 -9.40 -1.59 -10.36
C THR A 172 -10.77 -1.96 -10.91
N ILE A 173 -11.57 -2.64 -10.09
CA ILE A 173 -12.94 -3.04 -10.42
C ILE A 173 -13.87 -2.47 -9.36
N ASP A 174 -14.76 -1.59 -9.76
CA ASP A 174 -15.82 -1.06 -8.89
C ASP A 174 -16.83 -2.17 -8.59
N ALA A 175 -16.78 -2.67 -7.36
CA ALA A 175 -17.62 -3.78 -6.90
C ALA A 175 -19.13 -3.43 -6.87
N ARG A 176 -19.48 -2.13 -6.96
CA ARG A 176 -20.88 -1.68 -7.03
C ARG A 176 -21.52 -1.96 -8.40
N GLY A 177 -20.72 -2.20 -9.44
CA GLY A 177 -21.19 -2.45 -10.79
C GLY A 177 -21.83 -1.21 -11.44
N LEU A 178 -22.93 -1.40 -12.16
CA LEU A 178 -23.79 -0.31 -12.63
C LEU A 178 -24.69 0.13 -11.46
N TYR A 179 -24.42 1.31 -10.92
CA TYR A 179 -25.21 1.91 -9.85
C TYR A 179 -25.78 3.25 -10.30
N THR A 180 -26.98 3.56 -9.82
CA THR A 180 -27.51 4.92 -9.87
C THR A 180 -27.17 5.63 -8.57
N PRO A 181 -26.94 6.96 -8.59
CA PRO A 181 -26.78 7.73 -7.37
C PRO A 181 -27.91 7.42 -6.38
N ASP A 182 -27.53 7.14 -5.13
CA ASP A 182 -28.49 6.81 -4.09
C ASP A 182 -29.13 8.10 -3.58
N VAL A 183 -30.24 8.46 -4.23
CA VAL A 183 -31.02 9.66 -3.91
C VAL A 183 -32.02 9.45 -2.78
N LEU A 184 -32.44 8.23 -2.50
CA LEU A 184 -33.50 7.93 -1.52
C LEU A 184 -32.99 7.25 -0.25
N GLY A 185 -31.72 6.89 -0.20
CA GLY A 185 -31.12 6.15 0.91
C GLY A 185 -31.41 4.64 0.82
N ASP A 186 -30.85 3.91 1.78
CA ASP A 186 -31.11 2.49 1.96
C ASP A 186 -32.59 2.25 2.29
N ILE A 187 -33.28 1.43 1.48
CA ILE A 187 -34.69 1.09 1.72
C ILE A 187 -34.89 0.28 3.00
N ALA A 188 -33.86 -0.42 3.48
CA ALA A 188 -33.88 -1.14 4.74
C ALA A 188 -33.77 -0.20 5.95
N ASN A 189 -33.27 1.02 5.76
CA ASN A 189 -33.21 2.09 6.75
C ASN A 189 -33.78 3.38 6.13
N PRO A 190 -35.12 3.46 5.94
CA PRO A 190 -35.74 4.59 5.27
C PRO A 190 -35.37 5.86 6.03
N PRO A 191 -34.85 6.88 5.34
CA PRO A 191 -34.33 8.04 6.03
C PRO A 191 -35.49 8.81 6.67
N GLY A 192 -35.44 8.97 7.99
CA GLY A 192 -36.39 9.78 8.76
C GLY A 192 -36.02 11.27 8.76
N GLY A 193 -36.95 12.13 9.19
CA GLY A 193 -36.68 13.55 9.46
C GLY A 193 -37.29 14.54 8.45
N SER A 194 -37.13 15.83 8.76
CA SER A 194 -37.67 16.94 7.98
C SER A 194 -37.04 17.08 6.59
N TYR A 195 -37.78 17.63 5.61
CA TYR A 195 -37.27 17.98 4.27
C TYR A 195 -35.97 18.82 4.33
N ARG A 196 -35.83 19.64 5.38
CA ARG A 196 -34.64 20.47 5.63
C ARG A 196 -33.36 19.64 5.89
N VAL A 197 -33.50 18.42 6.40
CA VAL A 197 -32.39 17.48 6.64
C VAL A 197 -32.18 16.60 5.40
N GLN A 198 -33.28 16.14 4.81
CA GLN A 198 -33.25 15.13 3.74
C GLN A 198 -32.62 15.65 2.45
N GLY A 199 -32.90 16.90 2.06
CA GLY A 199 -32.28 17.51 0.88
C GLY A 199 -30.75 17.51 0.94
N PRO A 200 -30.15 18.13 1.96
CA PRO A 200 -28.69 18.12 2.16
C PRO A 200 -28.10 16.71 2.32
N LYS A 201 -28.74 15.80 3.07
CA LYS A 201 -28.24 14.41 3.22
C LYS A 201 -28.21 13.67 1.88
N THR A 202 -29.18 13.90 1.00
CA THR A 202 -29.19 13.34 -0.36
C THR A 202 -28.00 13.81 -1.18
N LEU A 203 -27.68 15.11 -1.10
CA LEU A 203 -26.48 15.67 -1.74
C LEU A 203 -25.20 15.04 -1.18
N TYR A 204 -25.07 14.95 0.14
CA TYR A 204 -23.90 14.33 0.78
C TYR A 204 -23.71 12.87 0.36
N ARG A 205 -24.77 12.06 0.27
CA ARG A 205 -24.70 10.67 -0.22
C ARG A 205 -24.22 10.61 -1.67
N THR A 206 -24.78 11.43 -2.55
CA THR A 206 -24.42 11.47 -3.97
C THR A 206 -22.95 11.85 -4.18
N VAL A 207 -22.47 12.86 -3.44
CA VAL A 207 -21.07 13.29 -3.52
C VAL A 207 -20.15 12.25 -2.90
N ALA A 208 -20.53 11.64 -1.76
CA ALA A 208 -19.76 10.56 -1.14
C ALA A 208 -19.56 9.37 -2.09
N GLN A 209 -20.60 8.95 -2.82
CA GLN A 209 -20.51 7.86 -3.80
C GLN A 209 -19.53 8.18 -4.94
N SER A 210 -19.47 9.45 -5.37
CA SER A 210 -18.52 9.91 -6.37
C SER A 210 -17.09 9.93 -5.82
N ALA A 211 -16.91 10.48 -4.62
CA ALA A 211 -15.61 10.55 -3.94
C ALA A 211 -15.01 9.16 -3.64
N GLN A 212 -15.84 8.17 -3.30
CA GLN A 212 -15.41 6.78 -3.10
C GLN A 212 -14.78 6.18 -4.35
N SER A 213 -15.26 6.54 -5.55
CA SER A 213 -14.76 6.04 -6.82
C SER A 213 -13.37 6.56 -7.17
N GLU A 214 -13.01 7.75 -6.67
CA GLU A 214 -11.82 8.48 -7.13
C GLU A 214 -10.53 7.69 -6.87
N ILE A 215 -10.44 6.98 -5.73
CA ILE A 215 -9.26 6.18 -5.41
C ILE A 215 -9.05 5.00 -6.37
N LEU A 216 -10.13 4.39 -6.86
CA LEU A 216 -10.04 3.30 -7.84
C LEU A 216 -9.51 3.82 -9.17
N GLU A 217 -9.98 4.98 -9.60
CA GLU A 217 -9.49 5.65 -10.80
C GLU A 217 -8.02 6.06 -10.63
N ASP A 218 -7.63 6.60 -9.46
CA ASP A 218 -6.28 7.07 -9.19
C ASP A 218 -5.27 5.93 -9.15
N PHE A 219 -5.60 4.78 -8.57
CA PHE A 219 -4.74 3.59 -8.61
C PHE A 219 -4.55 3.06 -10.03
N ALA A 220 -5.62 2.95 -10.82
CA ALA A 220 -5.56 2.50 -12.21
C ALA A 220 -4.74 3.45 -13.08
N ASN A 221 -5.15 4.71 -13.15
CA ASN A 221 -4.46 5.72 -13.97
C ASN A 221 -3.04 6.00 -13.47
N GLY A 222 -2.80 5.89 -12.17
CA GLY A 222 -1.50 6.12 -11.54
C GLY A 222 -0.45 5.07 -11.90
N THR A 223 -0.87 3.85 -12.20
CA THR A 223 0.02 2.71 -12.48
C THR A 223 -0.09 2.18 -13.91
N GLY A 224 -0.96 2.77 -14.74
CA GLY A 224 -1.20 2.36 -16.13
C GLY A 224 -2.16 1.17 -16.27
N GLY A 225 -2.95 0.89 -15.24
CA GLY A 225 -4.01 -0.12 -15.25
C GLY A 225 -5.35 0.39 -15.77
N ALA A 226 -6.30 -0.53 -15.86
CA ALA A 226 -7.68 -0.31 -16.26
C ALA A 226 -8.59 -0.07 -15.05
N TYR A 227 -9.49 0.89 -15.18
CA TYR A 227 -10.57 1.12 -14.23
C TYR A 227 -11.89 0.61 -14.81
N PHE A 228 -12.39 -0.51 -14.28
CA PHE A 228 -13.67 -1.09 -14.65
C PHE A 228 -14.78 -0.60 -13.72
N HIS A 229 -15.69 0.21 -14.24
CA HIS A 229 -16.78 0.80 -13.45
C HIS A 229 -18.06 0.98 -14.27
N ASN A 230 -19.17 1.22 -13.57
CA ASN A 230 -20.47 1.55 -14.16
C ASN A 230 -20.98 0.48 -15.16
N ARG A 231 -20.66 -0.80 -14.91
CA ARG A 231 -21.06 -1.96 -15.72
C ARG A 231 -21.28 -3.17 -14.83
N ASN A 232 -22.23 -4.02 -15.20
CA ASN A 232 -22.54 -5.27 -14.47
C ASN A 232 -21.82 -6.51 -15.02
N ASP A 233 -21.07 -6.38 -16.12
CA ASP A 233 -20.31 -7.49 -16.69
C ASP A 233 -18.93 -7.63 -16.01
N LEU A 234 -18.94 -8.02 -14.73
CA LEU A 234 -17.72 -8.20 -13.94
C LEU A 234 -16.82 -9.29 -14.53
N ASP A 235 -17.39 -10.29 -15.22
CA ASP A 235 -16.63 -11.32 -15.94
C ASP A 235 -15.69 -10.68 -16.97
N GLU A 236 -16.16 -9.68 -17.71
CA GLU A 236 -15.34 -8.91 -18.64
C GLU A 236 -14.32 -8.03 -17.91
N GLY A 237 -14.72 -7.39 -16.80
CA GLY A 237 -13.80 -6.62 -15.96
C GLY A 237 -12.60 -7.44 -15.49
N PHE A 238 -12.83 -8.66 -15.01
CA PHE A 238 -11.74 -9.56 -14.60
C PHE A 238 -10.87 -10.02 -15.77
N LYS A 239 -11.44 -10.27 -16.95
CA LYS A 239 -10.63 -10.62 -18.12
C LYS A 239 -9.71 -9.48 -18.54
N GLN A 240 -10.20 -8.25 -18.51
CA GLN A 240 -9.41 -7.07 -18.83
C GLN A 240 -8.32 -6.84 -17.78
N ALA A 241 -8.65 -6.98 -16.50
CA ALA A 241 -7.74 -6.76 -15.38
C ALA A 241 -6.64 -7.85 -15.23
N VAL A 242 -6.85 -9.06 -15.76
CA VAL A 242 -5.81 -10.11 -15.72
C VAL A 242 -4.94 -10.10 -16.98
N ALA A 243 -5.39 -9.45 -18.05
CA ALA A 243 -4.64 -9.33 -19.29
C ALA A 243 -3.57 -8.25 -19.16
N ALA A 244 -2.30 -8.66 -18.96
CA ALA A 244 -1.18 -7.73 -18.99
C ALA A 244 -1.18 -6.91 -20.30
N PRO A 245 -0.92 -5.59 -20.27
CA PRO A 245 -0.88 -4.79 -21.48
C PRO A 245 0.15 -5.35 -22.46
N PRO A 246 -0.21 -5.54 -23.76
CA PRO A 246 0.72 -6.10 -24.74
C PRO A 246 1.91 -5.17 -24.99
N VAL A 247 1.75 -3.86 -24.76
CA VAL A 247 2.78 -2.82 -24.87
C VAL A 247 2.53 -1.78 -23.78
N SER A 248 3.56 -1.42 -23.01
CA SER A 248 3.52 -0.33 -22.03
C SER A 248 4.67 0.65 -22.29
N TYR A 249 4.40 1.95 -22.13
CA TYR A 249 5.38 3.02 -22.24
C TYR A 249 5.51 3.73 -20.90
N VAL A 250 6.72 3.75 -20.34
CA VAL A 250 7.03 4.49 -19.12
C VAL A 250 7.69 5.82 -19.50
N LEU A 251 7.07 6.92 -19.10
CA LEU A 251 7.61 8.27 -19.28
C LEU A 251 8.16 8.78 -17.94
N GLY A 252 9.47 8.88 -17.84
CA GLY A 252 10.15 9.51 -16.70
C GLY A 252 10.36 11.01 -16.93
N PHE A 253 10.13 11.83 -15.90
CA PHE A 253 10.57 13.22 -15.88
C PHE A 253 11.18 13.53 -14.52
N SER A 254 12.15 14.45 -14.50
CA SER A 254 12.76 14.96 -13.26
C SER A 254 12.53 16.47 -13.18
N PRO A 255 11.73 16.98 -12.24
CA PRO A 255 11.49 18.41 -12.09
C PRO A 255 12.79 19.15 -11.72
N GLN A 256 13.05 20.28 -12.40
CA GLN A 256 14.16 21.17 -12.02
C GLN A 256 13.72 22.00 -10.80
N ASN A 257 14.50 21.98 -9.71
CA ASN A 257 14.26 22.71 -8.46
C ASN A 257 13.01 22.28 -7.66
N LEU A 258 12.80 20.97 -7.48
CA LEU A 258 11.72 20.46 -6.63
C LEU A 258 11.91 20.88 -5.16
N LYS A 259 10.88 21.48 -4.57
CA LYS A 259 10.85 21.79 -3.13
C LYS A 259 10.39 20.56 -2.36
N LEU A 260 11.15 20.11 -1.37
CA LEU A 260 10.84 18.94 -0.53
C LEU A 260 9.85 19.31 0.60
N ASN A 261 8.67 19.76 0.22
CA ASN A 261 7.68 20.34 1.13
C ASN A 261 6.41 19.48 1.31
N GLY A 262 6.31 18.32 0.67
CA GLY A 262 5.07 17.52 0.74
C GLY A 262 3.92 18.05 -0.12
N ALA A 263 4.11 19.07 -0.97
CA ALA A 263 3.01 19.65 -1.75
C ALA A 263 2.64 18.79 -2.95
N PHE A 264 1.36 18.81 -3.31
CA PHE A 264 0.86 18.14 -4.52
C PHE A 264 1.19 18.95 -5.78
N HIS A 265 1.65 18.26 -6.81
CA HIS A 265 1.94 18.80 -8.13
C HIS A 265 1.09 18.07 -9.18
N THR A 266 0.26 18.83 -9.91
CA THR A 266 -0.58 18.30 -10.98
C THR A 266 0.25 17.96 -12.22
N LEU A 267 -0.05 16.82 -12.83
CA LEU A 267 0.49 16.40 -14.11
C LEU A 267 -0.57 16.53 -15.20
N LYS A 268 -0.16 17.07 -16.36
CA LYS A 268 -1.00 17.15 -17.54
C LYS A 268 -0.29 16.46 -18.70
N VAL A 269 -0.84 15.33 -19.12
CA VAL A 269 -0.34 14.57 -20.27
C VAL A 269 -1.24 14.85 -21.47
N THR A 270 -0.64 15.28 -22.58
CA THR A 270 -1.34 15.55 -23.84
C THR A 270 -0.59 14.91 -24.99
N MET A 271 -1.31 14.35 -25.96
CA MET A 271 -0.70 13.91 -27.21
C MET A 271 -0.23 15.11 -28.04
N ALA A 272 0.96 14.99 -28.65
CA ALA A 272 1.51 16.00 -29.55
C ALA A 272 0.64 16.19 -30.80
N ALA A 273 0.06 15.10 -31.31
CA ALA A 273 -0.88 15.11 -32.43
C ALA A 273 -2.32 14.94 -31.94
N LYS A 274 -3.27 15.60 -32.61
CA LYS A 274 -4.71 15.42 -32.37
C LYS A 274 -5.19 14.09 -32.95
N GLN A 275 -4.95 13.00 -32.24
CA GLN A 275 -5.50 11.67 -32.54
C GLN A 275 -6.62 11.32 -31.56
N LYS A 276 -7.48 10.36 -31.93
CA LYS A 276 -8.60 9.91 -31.10
C LYS A 276 -8.18 8.73 -30.20
N PHE A 277 -7.27 8.99 -29.27
CA PHE A 277 -6.90 8.02 -28.24
C PHE A 277 -7.35 8.50 -26.87
N ASN A 278 -7.69 7.56 -25.99
CA ASN A 278 -7.89 7.82 -24.57
C ASN A 278 -6.53 7.78 -23.88
N ILE A 279 -6.22 8.80 -23.09
CA ILE A 279 -4.98 8.88 -22.32
C ILE A 279 -5.28 8.42 -20.91
N GLN A 280 -4.58 7.38 -20.45
CA GLN A 280 -4.53 6.99 -19.04
C GLN A 280 -3.18 7.42 -18.50
N ALA A 281 -3.18 8.33 -17.54
CA ALA A 281 -1.97 8.85 -16.93
C ALA A 281 -2.26 9.33 -15.51
N ARG A 282 -1.23 9.27 -14.67
CA ARG A 282 -1.28 9.79 -13.31
C ARG A 282 -1.63 11.28 -13.29
N LYS A 283 -2.59 11.66 -12.43
CA LYS A 283 -3.10 13.04 -12.28
C LYS A 283 -2.10 14.00 -11.64
N GLY A 284 -1.17 13.48 -10.83
CA GLY A 284 -0.19 14.27 -10.10
C GLY A 284 0.62 13.45 -9.10
N TYR A 285 1.53 14.10 -8.40
CA TYR A 285 2.39 13.48 -7.40
C TYR A 285 2.61 14.43 -6.21
N PHE A 286 2.88 13.89 -5.03
CA PHE A 286 3.32 14.68 -3.89
C PHE A 286 4.84 14.79 -3.90
N ALA A 287 5.38 15.98 -3.63
CA ALA A 287 6.80 16.15 -3.39
C ALA A 287 7.21 15.38 -2.12
N PRO A 288 8.41 14.77 -2.04
CA PRO A 288 8.86 14.14 -0.81
C PRO A 288 8.87 15.14 0.35
N LYS A 289 8.48 14.69 1.54
CA LYS A 289 8.67 15.47 2.77
C LYS A 289 10.10 15.29 3.24
N LYS A 290 10.73 16.35 3.72
CA LYS A 290 11.99 16.23 4.45
C LYS A 290 11.72 15.46 5.74
N VAL A 291 12.17 14.21 5.83
CA VAL A 291 12.12 13.43 7.07
C VAL A 291 13.03 14.15 8.08
N GLN A 292 12.46 14.53 9.23
CA GLN A 292 13.19 15.32 10.24
C GLN A 292 14.09 14.44 11.10
N ASP A 293 13.72 13.17 11.30
CA ASP A 293 14.51 12.19 12.03
C ASP A 293 15.35 11.32 11.07
N PRO A 294 16.69 11.45 11.09
CA PRO A 294 17.58 10.61 10.28
C PRO A 294 17.41 9.10 10.52
N ALA A 295 17.02 8.69 11.73
CA ALA A 295 16.84 7.27 12.06
C ALA A 295 15.59 6.68 11.40
N GLU A 296 14.47 7.42 11.41
CA GLU A 296 13.25 7.02 10.68
C GLU A 296 13.49 7.01 9.17
N ALA A 297 14.21 8.00 8.64
CA ALA A 297 14.59 8.06 7.23
C ALA A 297 15.40 6.82 6.81
N ALA A 298 16.45 6.49 7.57
CA ALA A 298 17.29 5.32 7.30
C ALA A 298 16.49 4.02 7.32
N LYS A 299 15.57 3.87 8.29
CA LYS A 299 14.71 2.68 8.38
C LYS A 299 13.78 2.57 7.17
N GLN A 300 13.18 3.68 6.74
CA GLN A 300 12.30 3.71 5.58
C GLN A 300 13.05 3.39 4.28
N GLU A 301 14.25 3.95 4.08
CA GLU A 301 15.13 3.68 2.93
C GLU A 301 15.51 2.19 2.85
N ILE A 302 15.92 1.60 3.97
CA ILE A 302 16.26 0.17 4.03
C ILE A 302 15.04 -0.69 3.71
N GLN A 303 13.89 -0.37 4.30
CA GLN A 303 12.65 -1.12 4.07
C GLN A 303 12.23 -1.04 2.59
N GLU A 304 12.30 0.13 1.97
CA GLU A 304 12.04 0.32 0.54
C GLU A 304 12.99 -0.49 -0.34
N ALA A 305 14.29 -0.49 -0.01
CA ALA A 305 15.29 -1.26 -0.74
C ALA A 305 15.11 -2.78 -0.56
N ILE A 306 14.59 -3.26 0.57
CA ILE A 306 14.33 -4.71 0.78
C ILE A 306 13.23 -5.21 -0.15
N PHE A 307 12.16 -4.43 -0.35
CA PHE A 307 11.02 -4.86 -1.17
C PHE A 307 11.13 -4.43 -2.63
N SER A 308 12.06 -3.55 -2.97
CA SER A 308 12.42 -3.28 -4.37
C SER A 308 13.23 -4.44 -4.97
N GLN A 309 13.13 -4.62 -6.28
CA GLN A 309 14.00 -5.54 -7.03
C GLN A 309 15.26 -4.88 -7.56
N ASP A 310 15.31 -3.55 -7.60
CA ASP A 310 16.41 -2.81 -8.18
C ASP A 310 17.70 -3.05 -7.40
N GLU A 311 18.81 -3.26 -8.09
CA GLU A 311 20.11 -3.32 -7.43
C GLU A 311 20.69 -1.91 -7.25
N ILE A 312 21.04 -1.57 -6.02
CA ILE A 312 21.71 -0.30 -5.68
C ILE A 312 23.20 -0.59 -5.54
N ARG A 313 24.06 0.19 -6.19
CA ARG A 313 25.49 -0.12 -6.33
C ARG A 313 26.42 0.98 -5.79
N ASP A 314 25.94 1.78 -4.84
CA ASP A 314 26.71 2.91 -4.30
C ASP A 314 27.84 2.43 -3.37
N LEU A 315 27.66 1.26 -2.74
CA LEU A 315 28.68 0.55 -1.99
C LEU A 315 29.13 -0.75 -2.69
N PRO A 316 30.44 -1.08 -2.71
CA PRO A 316 30.93 -2.35 -3.21
C PRO A 316 30.61 -3.46 -2.19
N VAL A 317 29.55 -4.20 -2.46
CA VAL A 317 29.11 -5.36 -1.69
C VAL A 317 28.90 -6.55 -2.61
N ASP A 318 29.49 -7.68 -2.24
CA ASP A 318 29.23 -8.98 -2.86
C ASP A 318 28.38 -9.85 -1.94
N LEU A 319 27.35 -10.47 -2.51
CA LEU A 319 26.45 -11.39 -1.84
C LEU A 319 26.81 -12.83 -2.21
N GLN A 320 27.08 -13.66 -1.21
CA GLN A 320 27.26 -15.09 -1.36
C GLN A 320 26.32 -15.86 -0.45
N THR A 321 25.77 -16.96 -0.95
CA THR A 321 24.90 -17.86 -0.18
C THR A 321 25.53 -19.23 -0.06
N GLN A 322 25.49 -19.82 1.13
CA GLN A 322 25.91 -21.20 1.40
C GLN A 322 24.83 -21.87 2.21
N PHE A 323 24.56 -23.16 2.01
CA PHE A 323 23.60 -23.89 2.84
C PHE A 323 24.22 -25.15 3.42
N PHE A 324 23.67 -25.60 4.55
CA PHE A 324 24.01 -26.86 5.18
C PHE A 324 22.72 -27.56 5.62
N LYS A 325 22.48 -28.79 5.20
CA LYS A 325 21.34 -29.58 5.67
C LYS A 325 21.63 -30.13 7.07
N THR A 326 20.77 -29.84 8.04
CA THR A 326 20.84 -30.47 9.36
C THR A 326 20.12 -31.82 9.36
N ASP A 327 19.04 -31.95 8.60
CA ASP A 327 18.30 -33.19 8.33
C ASP A 327 17.56 -33.10 6.96
N PRO A 328 16.86 -34.15 6.49
CA PRO A 328 16.14 -34.11 5.20
C PRO A 328 15.01 -33.06 5.10
N THR A 329 14.58 -32.49 6.22
CA THR A 329 13.47 -31.52 6.31
C THR A 329 13.93 -30.12 6.73
N GLN A 330 15.18 -29.97 7.19
CA GLN A 330 15.74 -28.72 7.69
C GLN A 330 17.11 -28.41 7.10
N ALA A 331 17.31 -27.16 6.72
CA ALA A 331 18.56 -26.62 6.26
C ALA A 331 18.86 -25.27 6.89
N LYS A 332 20.15 -24.98 7.04
CA LYS A 332 20.64 -23.69 7.49
C LYS A 332 21.24 -22.93 6.33
N LEU A 333 20.61 -21.83 5.95
CA LEU A 333 21.06 -20.91 4.91
C LEU A 333 21.95 -19.83 5.54
N SER A 334 23.21 -19.79 5.12
CA SER A 334 24.18 -18.76 5.44
C SER A 334 24.25 -17.72 4.32
N VAL A 335 24.01 -16.47 4.67
CA VAL A 335 24.19 -15.32 3.78
C VAL A 335 25.45 -14.58 4.20
N ILE A 336 26.40 -14.45 3.29
CA ILE A 336 27.69 -13.81 3.51
C ILE A 336 27.75 -12.55 2.65
N ALA A 337 27.80 -11.40 3.30
CA ALA A 337 28.04 -10.11 2.68
C ALA A 337 29.52 -9.78 2.78
N HIS A 338 30.20 -9.66 1.64
CA HIS A 338 31.55 -9.12 1.59
C HIS A 338 31.47 -7.62 1.31
N LEU A 339 31.84 -6.79 2.28
CA LEU A 339 31.81 -5.33 2.18
C LEU A 339 33.23 -4.78 2.03
N ASP A 340 33.49 -4.07 0.94
CA ASP A 340 34.71 -3.26 0.79
C ASP A 340 34.58 -1.99 1.64
N LEU A 341 35.55 -1.75 2.53
CA LEU A 341 35.54 -0.60 3.43
C LEU A 341 36.14 0.67 2.80
N LYS A 342 36.76 0.62 1.61
CA LYS A 342 37.36 1.81 0.97
C LYS A 342 36.34 2.88 0.61
N SER A 343 35.13 2.46 0.25
CA SER A 343 34.03 3.36 -0.11
C SER A 343 33.17 3.75 1.09
N VAL A 344 33.40 3.16 2.26
CA VAL A 344 32.62 3.43 3.48
C VAL A 344 33.18 4.67 4.17
N HIS A 345 32.31 5.60 4.54
CA HIS A 345 32.72 6.82 5.21
C HIS A 345 32.90 6.57 6.71
N PHE A 346 33.96 7.12 7.30
CA PHE A 346 34.22 7.01 8.74
C PHE A 346 34.44 8.39 9.34
N ARG A 347 33.84 8.62 10.51
CA ARG A 347 34.07 9.82 11.31
C ARG A 347 35.10 9.53 12.40
N LYS A 348 36.07 10.42 12.60
CA LYS A 348 36.99 10.33 13.74
C LYS A 348 36.32 10.82 15.01
N ALA A 349 36.29 9.97 16.03
CA ALA A 349 35.82 10.29 17.38
C ALA A 349 36.61 9.51 18.42
N GLU A 350 37.09 10.19 19.47
CA GLU A 350 37.85 9.59 20.59
C GLU A 350 39.05 8.75 20.11
N GLY A 351 39.79 9.24 19.11
CA GLY A 351 40.97 8.56 18.56
C GLY A 351 40.65 7.29 17.74
N ARG A 352 39.39 7.05 17.38
CA ARG A 352 38.95 5.92 16.55
C ARG A 352 38.13 6.38 15.35
N ASN A 353 38.19 5.61 14.28
CA ASN A 353 37.30 5.72 13.13
C ASN A 353 35.99 4.99 13.46
N ARG A 354 34.89 5.74 13.49
CA ARG A 354 33.56 5.25 13.84
C ARG A 354 32.63 5.29 12.64
N ASN A 355 31.87 4.21 12.48
CA ASN A 355 30.72 4.14 11.60
C ASN A 355 29.92 2.87 11.95
N ASP A 356 28.61 2.92 11.75
CA ASP A 356 27.72 1.78 11.90
C ASP A 356 27.18 1.41 10.52
N VAL A 357 27.34 0.15 10.13
CA VAL A 357 26.81 -0.36 8.86
C VAL A 357 25.67 -1.32 9.16
N THR A 358 24.49 -1.03 8.62
CA THR A 358 23.30 -1.86 8.80
C THR A 358 23.16 -2.82 7.63
N LEU A 359 23.06 -4.12 7.91
CA LEU A 359 22.79 -5.15 6.93
C LEU A 359 21.42 -5.76 7.21
N ALA A 360 20.46 -5.55 6.31
CA ALA A 360 19.17 -6.19 6.36
C ALA A 360 19.08 -7.28 5.30
N THR A 361 18.67 -8.48 5.70
CA THR A 361 18.51 -9.64 4.81
C THR A 361 17.07 -10.14 4.87
N ALA A 362 16.47 -10.36 3.71
CA ALA A 362 15.15 -10.97 3.59
C ALA A 362 15.22 -12.18 2.64
N ILE A 363 14.57 -13.27 3.03
CA ILE A 363 14.50 -14.51 2.25
C ILE A 363 13.04 -14.73 1.85
N PHE A 364 12.84 -14.90 0.54
CA PHE A 364 11.55 -15.16 -0.08
C PHE A 364 11.56 -16.54 -0.72
N ASP A 365 10.42 -17.24 -0.70
CA ASP A 365 10.27 -18.51 -1.42
C ASP A 365 10.06 -18.28 -2.94
N GLU A 366 9.95 -19.36 -3.71
CA GLU A 366 9.68 -19.30 -5.16
C GLU A 366 8.35 -18.63 -5.52
N ASN A 367 7.44 -18.47 -4.56
CA ASN A 367 6.16 -17.80 -4.70
C ASN A 367 6.22 -16.36 -4.14
N GLY A 368 7.42 -15.84 -3.84
CA GLY A 368 7.64 -14.46 -3.37
C GLY A 368 7.15 -14.22 -1.94
N ASN A 369 6.77 -15.26 -1.20
CA ASN A 369 6.36 -15.11 0.19
C ASN A 369 7.59 -14.89 1.06
N PHE A 370 7.51 -13.93 1.97
CA PHE A 370 8.55 -13.74 2.98
C PHE A 370 8.60 -14.94 3.91
N VAL A 371 9.75 -15.63 3.94
CA VAL A 371 9.98 -16.82 4.75
C VAL A 371 10.59 -16.43 6.09
N THR A 372 11.68 -15.67 6.03
CA THR A 372 12.42 -15.21 7.21
C THR A 372 13.39 -14.11 6.80
N GLY A 373 13.92 -13.40 7.79
CA GLY A 373 14.86 -12.32 7.57
C GLY A 373 15.40 -11.80 8.89
N GLY A 374 16.30 -10.83 8.80
CA GLY A 374 16.90 -10.24 9.98
C GLY A 374 17.75 -9.04 9.63
N GLU A 375 18.00 -8.23 10.66
CA GLU A 375 18.87 -7.08 10.60
C GLU A 375 20.10 -7.32 11.48
N LYS A 376 21.26 -6.88 10.99
CA LYS A 376 22.51 -6.93 11.72
C LYS A 376 23.25 -5.62 11.56
N ILE A 377 23.46 -4.93 12.67
CA ILE A 377 24.24 -3.69 12.72
C ILE A 377 25.67 -4.06 13.07
N VAL A 378 26.61 -3.61 12.24
CA VAL A 378 28.06 -3.78 12.45
C VAL A 378 28.60 -2.45 12.94
N GLU A 379 28.77 -2.34 14.25
CA GLU A 379 29.36 -1.18 14.90
C GLU A 379 30.88 -1.20 14.75
N MET A 380 31.43 -0.28 13.96
CA MET A 380 32.87 -0.19 13.73
C MET A 380 33.47 0.91 14.59
N ARG A 381 34.45 0.54 15.42
CA ARG A 381 35.24 1.46 16.25
C ARG A 381 36.74 1.15 16.08
N LEU A 382 37.26 1.47 14.90
CA LEU A 382 38.55 1.00 14.41
C LEU A 382 39.68 1.99 14.71
N LEU A 383 40.88 1.48 15.01
CA LEU A 383 42.11 2.29 15.00
C LEU A 383 42.57 2.51 13.54
N ASP A 384 43.33 3.57 13.28
CA ASP A 384 43.83 3.92 11.93
C ASP A 384 44.49 2.71 11.23
N GLY A 385 45.49 2.09 11.87
CA GLY A 385 46.17 0.93 11.28
C GLY A 385 45.30 -0.34 11.13
N THR A 386 44.15 -0.40 11.82
CA THR A 386 43.16 -1.48 11.60
C THR A 386 42.29 -1.17 10.40
N LEU A 387 41.85 0.09 10.25
CA LEU A 387 41.08 0.55 9.11
C LEU A 387 41.90 0.39 7.82
N ASP A 388 43.18 0.75 7.81
CA ASP A 388 44.05 0.58 6.63
C ASP A 388 44.13 -0.88 6.18
N ARG A 389 44.25 -1.81 7.14
CA ARG A 389 44.33 -3.25 6.87
C ARG A 389 43.02 -3.82 6.35
N LEU A 390 41.89 -3.44 6.97
CA LEU A 390 40.57 -3.91 6.57
C LEU A 390 40.11 -3.25 5.26
N GLY A 391 40.52 -2.01 4.98
CA GLY A 391 40.28 -1.36 3.70
C GLY A 391 40.89 -2.11 2.52
N GLN A 392 42.01 -2.82 2.71
CA GLN A 392 42.58 -3.65 1.64
C GLN A 392 41.87 -4.99 1.43
N ARG A 393 41.17 -5.51 2.45
CA ARG A 393 40.63 -6.88 2.46
C ARG A 393 39.11 -6.95 2.51
N GLY A 394 38.43 -5.85 2.83
CA GLY A 394 37.01 -5.85 3.19
C GLY A 394 36.71 -6.59 4.49
N ILE A 395 35.42 -6.69 4.81
CA ILE A 395 34.89 -7.50 5.92
C ILE A 395 33.82 -8.46 5.42
N ASN A 396 33.78 -9.65 6.01
CA ASN A 396 32.72 -10.62 5.78
C ASN A 396 31.73 -10.60 6.94
N VAL A 397 30.48 -10.27 6.64
CA VAL A 397 29.38 -10.33 7.61
C VAL A 397 28.52 -11.53 7.27
N LYS A 398 28.51 -12.51 8.17
CA LYS A 398 27.68 -13.71 8.05
C LYS A 398 26.39 -13.56 8.85
N SER A 399 25.28 -13.86 8.19
CA SER A 399 23.94 -14.06 8.76
C SER A 399 23.49 -15.49 8.48
N SER A 400 22.68 -16.09 9.35
CA SER A 400 22.26 -17.49 9.21
C SER A 400 20.80 -17.65 9.56
N PHE A 401 20.08 -18.42 8.75
CA PHE A 401 18.64 -18.58 8.80
C PHE A 401 18.28 -20.06 8.68
N ASP A 402 17.33 -20.51 9.49
CA ASP A 402 16.82 -21.88 9.42
C ASP A 402 15.64 -21.90 8.43
N VAL A 403 15.75 -22.73 7.39
CA VAL A 403 14.81 -22.84 6.26
C VAL A 403 14.56 -24.32 5.93
N LYS A 404 13.53 -24.61 5.14
CA LYS A 404 13.30 -25.96 4.60
C LYS A 404 14.08 -26.14 3.29
N PRO A 405 14.23 -27.37 2.79
CA PRO A 405 14.56 -27.57 1.38
C PRO A 405 13.57 -26.85 0.45
N GLY A 406 14.08 -26.23 -0.61
CA GLY A 406 13.28 -25.39 -1.51
C GLY A 406 14.13 -24.39 -2.29
N SER A 407 13.47 -23.63 -3.15
CA SER A 407 14.05 -22.54 -3.94
C SER A 407 13.74 -21.21 -3.29
N TYR A 408 14.76 -20.35 -3.12
CA TYR A 408 14.63 -19.08 -2.43
C TYR A 408 15.31 -17.93 -3.17
N LEU A 409 14.72 -16.75 -3.07
CA LEU A 409 15.33 -15.47 -3.41
C LEU A 409 15.81 -14.80 -2.12
N VAL A 410 17.09 -14.44 -2.07
CA VAL A 410 17.75 -13.73 -0.98
C VAL A 410 17.97 -12.29 -1.39
N ARG A 411 17.41 -11.36 -0.64
CA ARG A 411 17.64 -9.92 -0.76
C ARG A 411 18.56 -9.45 0.36
N LEU A 412 19.66 -8.80 0.00
CA LEU A 412 20.58 -8.15 0.94
C LEU A 412 20.59 -6.64 0.68
N VAL A 413 20.35 -5.85 1.73
CA VAL A 413 20.50 -4.39 1.74
C VAL A 413 21.57 -4.02 2.76
N VAL A 414 22.51 -3.17 2.36
CA VAL A 414 23.59 -2.66 3.20
C VAL A 414 23.56 -1.13 3.17
N ARG A 415 23.48 -0.49 4.34
CA ARG A 415 23.46 0.98 4.46
C ARG A 415 24.58 1.47 5.38
N ASP A 416 25.34 2.44 4.89
CA ASP A 416 26.34 3.21 5.64
C ASP A 416 25.65 4.36 6.39
N ALA A 417 25.82 4.45 7.72
CA ALA A 417 25.21 5.50 8.53
C ALA A 417 25.87 6.87 8.37
N GLU A 418 27.19 6.95 8.22
CA GLU A 418 27.93 8.22 8.13
C GLU A 418 27.96 8.74 6.68
N GLY A 419 28.08 7.86 5.69
CA GLY A 419 28.12 8.22 4.26
C GLY A 419 26.75 8.32 3.60
N GLU A 420 25.69 7.81 4.24
CA GLU A 420 24.32 7.67 3.70
C GLU A 420 24.25 6.88 2.37
N GLN A 421 25.29 6.13 2.03
CA GLN A 421 25.34 5.29 0.84
C GLN A 421 24.69 3.93 1.10
N MET A 422 24.15 3.32 0.04
CA MET A 422 23.44 2.04 0.13
C MET A 422 23.87 1.08 -0.97
N ALA A 423 23.81 -0.22 -0.68
CA ALA A 423 23.85 -1.26 -1.68
C ALA A 423 22.69 -2.23 -1.50
N ALA A 424 22.13 -2.70 -2.61
CA ALA A 424 21.13 -3.75 -2.62
C ALA A 424 21.51 -4.83 -3.64
N ARG A 425 21.47 -6.09 -3.23
CA ARG A 425 21.85 -7.26 -4.03
C ARG A 425 20.81 -8.36 -3.93
N ASN A 426 20.59 -9.04 -5.05
CA ASN A 426 19.75 -10.22 -5.13
C ASN A 426 20.63 -11.47 -5.28
N GLY A 427 20.23 -12.57 -4.64
CA GLY A 427 20.84 -13.89 -4.79
C GLY A 427 19.77 -14.95 -4.86
N ALA A 428 19.96 -16.00 -5.64
CA ALA A 428 19.07 -17.14 -5.67
C ALA A 428 19.78 -18.36 -5.08
N VAL A 429 19.06 -19.16 -4.29
CA VAL A 429 19.59 -20.39 -3.72
C VAL A 429 18.56 -21.51 -3.84
N VAL A 430 19.01 -22.67 -4.30
CA VAL A 430 18.20 -23.89 -4.36
C VAL A 430 18.79 -24.88 -3.37
N ILE A 431 18.00 -25.24 -2.36
CA ILE A 431 18.32 -26.25 -1.38
C ILE A 431 17.58 -27.53 -1.81
N PRO A 432 18.28 -28.58 -2.27
CA PRO A 432 17.62 -29.78 -2.77
C PRO A 432 16.80 -30.44 -1.66
N TYR A 433 15.70 -31.12 -1.99
CA TYR A 433 14.97 -31.97 -1.03
C TYR A 433 15.86 -33.10 -0.50
#